data_AF-A0A9N8HW04-F1
#
_entry.id   AF-A0A9N8HW04-F1
#
_cell.length_a   1.000
_cell.length_b   1.000
_cell.length_c   1.000
_cell.angle_alpha   90.00
_cell.angle_beta   90.00
_cell.angle_gamma   90.00
#
_symmetry.space_group_name_H-M   'P 1'
#
loop_
_entity.id
_entity.type
_entity.pdbx_description
1 polymer ?
#
loop_
_entity_poly.entity_id
_entity_poly.type
_entity_poly.pdbx_seq_one_letter_code
_entity_poly.pdbx_strand_id
1 'polypeptide(L)'
;MSDSVVRITHQSYGSRIAGSCKALCFVPIFLIAGILVLSWNEGNLVTQRKALDEGLKSVVDIPSTESVNAENEGSLIHFVGTAKPDSQVTDPIFGVAPPNALLLKRTVEMYQWTESSHSETRKNTGGSTDTVTTYSYSKEWRDRAVDSGSFEESSGHQNPSGGMLFPSDTVAANPIHVGAFELSSAVVQKMHWYQPLQSGISVDTIQDNSTRNQATVFGSRFYFGDGSSGSPQIGDTRVSFEQVPSQTISVVAKQIGESLSSYTAKSGGSVLLVEAGPHDAAEMFKHANEALTIQTWLIRLGGFLLIYFAFEIAMKPLSVFADVLPFLGDLVEAGTS
;
A
#
# COMPACT_ATOMS: atom_id res chain seq x y z
N MET A 1 30.97 2.38 -6.63
CA MET A 1 30.71 3.23 -7.81
C MET A 1 29.38 2.76 -8.35
N SER A 2 28.38 3.64 -8.45
CA SER A 2 27.06 3.29 -8.98
C SER A 2 27.20 2.92 -10.44
N ASP A 3 26.76 1.72 -10.80
CA ASP A 3 26.62 1.32 -12.20
C ASP A 3 25.48 2.15 -12.79
N SER A 4 25.80 2.99 -13.78
CA SER A 4 24.84 3.91 -14.37
C SER A 4 25.09 4.10 -15.85
N VAL A 5 24.01 4.12 -16.63
CA VAL A 5 24.03 4.32 -18.07
C VAL A 5 23.28 5.60 -18.40
N VAL A 6 23.87 6.41 -19.29
CA VAL A 6 23.26 7.66 -19.76
C VAL A 6 22.74 7.45 -21.18
N ARG A 7 21.48 7.82 -21.40
CA ARG A 7 20.86 7.91 -22.72
C ARG A 7 20.48 9.36 -23.00
N ILE A 8 20.80 9.83 -24.20
CA ILE A 8 20.43 11.16 -24.64
C ILE A 8 19.42 10.99 -25.78
N THR A 9 18.23 11.56 -25.58
CA THR A 9 17.19 11.61 -26.61
C THR A 9 17.07 13.03 -27.11
N HIS A 10 17.25 13.22 -28.42
CA HIS A 10 17.06 14.51 -29.07
C HIS A 10 15.64 14.65 -29.61
N GLN A 11 14.99 15.77 -29.32
CA GLN A 11 13.70 16.13 -29.91
C GLN A 11 13.81 17.44 -30.69
N SER A 12 13.50 17.36 -31.98
CA SER A 12 13.41 18.54 -32.84
C SER A 12 12.24 19.43 -32.42
N TYR A 13 12.35 20.74 -32.68
CA TYR A 13 11.31 21.72 -32.37
C TYR A 13 9.93 21.33 -32.95
N GLY A 14 9.89 20.94 -34.22
CA GLY A 14 8.64 20.50 -34.88
C GLY A 14 8.04 19.24 -34.23
N SER A 15 8.87 18.31 -33.77
CA SER A 15 8.42 17.13 -33.03
C SER A 15 7.84 17.51 -31.66
N ARG A 16 8.46 18.46 -30.94
CA ARG A 16 7.94 18.99 -29.67
C ARG A 16 6.58 19.66 -29.84
N ILE A 17 6.38 20.47 -30.89
CA ILE A 17 5.08 21.08 -31.20
C ILE A 17 4.04 19.98 -31.46
N ALA A 18 4.33 19.07 -32.39
CA ALA A 18 3.40 17.99 -32.74
C ALA A 18 3.03 17.12 -31.53
N GLY A 19 4.00 16.81 -30.68
CA GLY A 19 3.79 16.10 -29.41
C GLY A 19 2.89 16.86 -28.45
N SER A 20 3.15 18.16 -28.26
CA SER A 20 2.33 19.02 -27.39
C SER A 20 0.88 19.14 -27.87
N CYS A 21 0.65 19.25 -29.18
CA CYS A 21 -0.70 19.27 -29.75
C CYS A 21 -1.42 17.92 -29.60
N LYS A 22 -0.72 16.79 -29.76
CA LYS A 22 -1.29 15.46 -29.50
C LYS A 22 -1.67 15.28 -28.03
N ALA A 23 -0.87 15.84 -27.12
CA ALA A 23 -1.14 15.77 -25.69
C ALA A 23 -2.45 16.48 -25.30
N LEU A 24 -2.89 17.50 -26.05
CA LEU A 24 -4.17 18.18 -25.82
C LEU A 24 -5.38 17.24 -25.83
N CYS A 25 -5.33 16.12 -26.57
CA CYS A 25 -6.41 15.13 -26.57
C CYS A 25 -6.63 14.49 -25.19
N PHE A 26 -5.62 14.50 -24.32
CA PHE A 26 -5.72 13.95 -22.96
C PHE A 26 -6.23 14.97 -21.93
N VAL A 27 -6.19 16.28 -22.23
CA VAL A 27 -6.69 17.33 -21.32
C VAL A 27 -8.14 17.08 -20.87
N PRO A 28 -9.13 16.85 -21.78
CA PRO A 28 -10.49 16.57 -21.34
C PRO A 28 -10.58 15.30 -20.48
N ILE A 29 -9.75 14.28 -20.75
CA ILE A 29 -9.72 13.05 -19.97
C ILE A 29 -9.28 13.33 -18.53
N PHE A 30 -8.16 14.03 -18.34
CA PHE A 30 -7.65 14.36 -17.00
C PHE A 30 -8.60 15.29 -16.23
N LEU A 31 -9.21 16.27 -16.91
CA LEU A 31 -10.21 17.15 -16.27
C LEU A 31 -11.43 16.37 -15.80
N ILE A 32 -12.02 15.54 -16.67
CA ILE A 32 -13.19 14.74 -16.33
C ILE A 32 -12.85 13.75 -15.21
N ALA A 33 -11.72 13.05 -15.31
CA ALA A 33 -11.29 12.11 -14.28
C ALA A 33 -11.09 12.82 -12.92
N GLY A 34 -10.41 13.96 -12.90
CA GLY A 34 -10.22 14.75 -11.68
C GLY A 34 -11.54 15.18 -11.05
N ILE A 35 -12.48 15.71 -11.85
CA ILE A 35 -13.82 16.11 -11.37
C ILE A 35 -14.59 14.91 -10.82
N LEU A 36 -14.59 13.77 -11.53
CA LEU A 36 -15.29 12.56 -11.09
C LEU A 36 -14.72 12.01 -9.79
N VAL A 37 -13.39 11.92 -9.67
CA VAL A 37 -12.71 11.45 -8.45
C VAL A 37 -13.04 12.36 -7.28
N LEU A 38 -12.95 13.68 -7.45
CA LEU A 38 -13.25 14.64 -6.37
C LEU A 38 -14.73 14.59 -5.97
N SER A 39 -15.65 14.52 -6.94
CA SER A 39 -17.10 14.48 -6.66
C SER A 39 -17.51 13.20 -5.96
N TRP A 40 -16.98 12.05 -6.42
CA TRP A 40 -17.20 10.76 -5.79
C TRP A 40 -16.63 10.74 -4.36
N ASN A 41 -15.43 11.28 -4.16
CA ASN A 41 -14.80 11.37 -2.84
C ASN A 41 -15.62 12.23 -1.87
N GLU A 42 -16.14 13.38 -2.30
CA GLU A 42 -16.99 14.23 -1.46
C GLU A 42 -18.30 13.53 -1.08
N GLY A 43 -18.92 12.85 -2.04
CA GLY A 43 -20.11 12.03 -1.78
C GLY A 43 -19.86 10.95 -0.73
N ASN A 44 -18.76 10.21 -0.87
CA ASN A 44 -18.36 9.18 0.09
C ASN A 44 -18.06 9.75 1.47
N LEU A 45 -17.35 10.88 1.56
CA LEU A 45 -17.06 11.56 2.83
C LEU A 45 -18.36 11.90 3.57
N VAL A 46 -19.32 12.53 2.90
CA VAL A 46 -20.59 12.94 3.51
C VAL A 46 -21.39 11.73 3.96
N THR A 47 -21.48 10.70 3.11
CA THR A 47 -22.17 9.44 3.42
C THR A 47 -21.57 8.75 4.64
N GLN A 48 -20.25 8.64 4.69
CA GLN A 48 -19.54 7.95 5.75
C GLN A 48 -19.53 8.75 7.06
N ARG A 49 -19.37 10.08 7.01
CA ARG A 49 -19.43 10.94 8.21
C ARG A 49 -20.82 10.88 8.86
N LYS A 50 -21.89 10.93 8.06
CA LYS A 50 -23.26 10.72 8.57
C LYS A 50 -23.44 9.34 9.20
N ALA A 51 -22.81 8.31 8.65
CA ALA A 51 -22.87 6.96 9.20
C ALA A 51 -22.16 6.87 10.56
N LEU A 52 -20.99 7.48 10.69
CA LEU A 52 -20.26 7.57 11.97
C LEU A 52 -21.04 8.39 13.01
N ASP A 53 -21.62 9.53 12.61
CA ASP A 53 -22.45 10.36 13.51
C ASP A 53 -23.73 9.66 13.96
N GLU A 54 -24.35 8.88 13.08
CA GLU A 54 -25.50 8.02 13.43
C GLU A 54 -25.07 6.90 14.37
N GLY A 55 -23.97 6.20 14.04
CA GLY A 55 -23.43 5.11 14.83
C GLY A 55 -23.04 5.55 16.25
N LEU A 56 -22.37 6.69 16.39
CA LEU A 56 -22.00 7.24 17.70
C LEU A 56 -23.22 7.53 18.59
N LYS A 57 -24.38 7.85 18.00
CA LYS A 57 -25.62 8.11 18.75
C LYS A 57 -26.40 6.84 19.06
N SER A 58 -26.19 5.76 18.31
CA SER A 58 -26.93 4.50 18.45
C SER A 58 -26.14 3.37 19.08
N VAL A 59 -24.82 3.53 19.24
CA VAL A 59 -23.94 2.50 19.82
C VAL A 59 -24.33 2.21 21.27
N VAL A 60 -24.37 0.93 21.60
CA VAL A 60 -24.63 0.42 22.94
C VAL A 60 -23.34 -0.19 23.48
N ASP A 61 -22.76 0.43 24.50
CA ASP A 61 -21.61 -0.13 25.21
C ASP A 61 -22.06 -1.35 26.02
N ILE A 62 -21.48 -2.53 25.75
CA ILE A 62 -21.73 -3.74 26.52
C ILE A 62 -20.57 -3.98 27.51
N PRO A 63 -20.84 -4.18 28.81
CA PRO A 63 -19.80 -4.27 29.83
C PRO A 63 -19.12 -5.65 29.90
N SER A 64 -19.68 -6.66 29.24
CA SER A 64 -19.18 -8.03 29.26
C SER A 64 -19.37 -8.68 27.90
N THR A 65 -18.40 -9.50 27.52
CA THR A 65 -18.41 -10.30 26.30
C THR A 65 -18.67 -11.79 26.59
N GLU A 66 -18.86 -12.18 27.85
CA GLU A 66 -18.96 -13.59 28.26
C GLU A 66 -20.28 -14.27 27.86
N SER A 67 -21.29 -13.48 27.51
CA SER A 67 -22.59 -13.98 27.04
C SER A 67 -23.21 -13.02 26.05
N VAL A 68 -23.87 -13.56 25.02
CA VAL A 68 -24.63 -12.76 24.06
C VAL A 68 -25.99 -12.37 24.65
N ASN A 69 -26.29 -11.07 24.68
CA ASN A 69 -27.63 -10.58 25.02
C ASN A 69 -28.48 -10.50 23.74
N ALA A 70 -29.57 -11.27 23.69
CA ALA A 70 -30.50 -11.27 22.56
C ALA A 70 -31.20 -9.91 22.34
N GLU A 71 -31.28 -9.04 23.35
CA GLU A 71 -31.84 -7.68 23.21
C GLU A 71 -30.97 -6.76 22.34
N ASN A 72 -29.69 -7.10 22.18
CA ASN A 72 -28.76 -6.36 21.32
C ASN A 72 -28.79 -6.84 19.87
N GLU A 73 -29.63 -7.82 19.52
CA GLU A 73 -29.69 -8.36 18.17
C GLU A 73 -29.98 -7.27 17.14
N GLY A 74 -29.08 -7.13 16.17
CA GLY A 74 -29.15 -6.11 15.14
C GLY A 74 -28.75 -4.69 15.58
N SER A 75 -28.49 -4.47 16.86
CA SER A 75 -27.98 -3.22 17.40
C SER A 75 -26.49 -3.06 17.11
N LEU A 76 -26.05 -1.80 17.03
CA LEU A 76 -24.64 -1.47 17.00
C LEU A 76 -24.11 -1.52 18.44
N ILE A 77 -23.17 -2.41 18.71
CA ILE A 77 -22.59 -2.60 20.03
C ILE A 77 -21.12 -2.17 20.03
N HIS A 78 -20.66 -1.70 21.19
CA HIS A 78 -19.25 -1.53 21.51
C HIS A 78 -18.86 -2.46 22.64
N PHE A 79 -17.68 -3.07 22.55
CA PHE A 79 -17.08 -3.77 23.66
C PHE A 79 -15.55 -3.73 23.61
N VAL A 80 -14.97 -4.00 24.77
CA VAL A 80 -13.54 -4.25 24.95
C VAL A 80 -13.36 -5.67 25.47
N GLY A 81 -12.47 -6.44 24.86
CA GLY A 81 -12.20 -7.80 25.31
C GLY A 81 -10.96 -8.41 24.69
N THR A 82 -10.49 -9.51 25.27
CA THR A 82 -9.31 -10.22 24.78
C THR A 82 -9.69 -11.11 23.60
N ALA A 83 -9.15 -10.81 22.42
CA ALA A 83 -9.27 -11.67 21.26
C ALA A 83 -8.34 -12.88 21.40
N LYS A 84 -8.88 -14.09 21.26
CA LYS A 84 -8.16 -15.35 21.40
C LYS A 84 -8.45 -16.25 20.20
N PRO A 85 -7.44 -16.96 19.68
CA PRO A 85 -7.66 -17.98 18.68
C PRO A 85 -8.06 -19.30 19.35
N ASP A 86 -8.98 -20.04 18.75
CA ASP A 86 -9.33 -21.41 19.22
C ASP A 86 -8.35 -22.46 18.67
N SER A 87 -7.68 -22.13 17.57
CA SER A 87 -6.73 -22.98 16.88
C SER A 87 -5.40 -22.25 16.66
N GLN A 88 -4.30 -23.00 16.73
CA GLN A 88 -2.98 -22.43 16.48
C GLN A 88 -2.78 -22.18 14.98
N VAL A 89 -2.45 -20.94 14.62
CA VAL A 89 -2.06 -20.60 13.25
C VAL A 89 -0.72 -21.24 12.93
N THR A 90 -0.64 -21.88 11.77
CA THR A 90 0.59 -22.50 11.26
C THR A 90 0.80 -22.08 9.81
N ASP A 91 2.00 -21.61 9.49
CA ASP A 91 2.39 -21.36 8.11
C ASP A 91 2.48 -22.70 7.34
N PRO A 92 1.77 -22.86 6.21
CA PRO A 92 1.66 -24.15 5.53
C PRO A 92 2.95 -24.60 4.83
N ILE A 93 3.88 -23.69 4.56
CA ILE A 93 5.15 -24.00 3.87
C ILE A 93 6.27 -24.24 4.89
N PHE A 94 6.38 -23.32 5.86
CA PHE A 94 7.50 -23.27 6.78
C PHE A 94 7.20 -23.90 8.14
N GLY A 95 5.95 -24.27 8.41
CA GLY A 95 5.51 -24.86 9.69
C GLY A 95 5.68 -23.93 10.89
N VAL A 96 5.91 -22.64 10.66
CA VAL A 96 6.03 -21.62 11.72
C VAL A 96 4.68 -21.46 12.39
N ALA A 97 4.62 -21.69 13.70
CA ALA A 97 3.38 -21.73 14.46
C ALA A 97 3.54 -20.99 15.80
N PRO A 98 3.49 -19.65 15.82
CA PRO A 98 3.61 -18.92 17.08
C PRO A 98 2.41 -19.20 18.01
N PRO A 99 2.63 -19.25 19.34
CA PRO A 99 1.56 -19.51 20.29
C PRO A 99 0.59 -18.33 20.35
N ASN A 100 -0.71 -18.63 20.40
CA ASN A 100 -1.79 -17.66 20.57
C ASN A 100 -1.82 -16.50 19.54
N ALA A 101 -1.27 -16.71 18.34
CA ALA A 101 -1.40 -15.71 17.27
C ALA A 101 -2.81 -15.74 16.65
N LEU A 102 -3.38 -14.57 16.43
CA LEU A 102 -4.62 -14.37 15.70
C LEU A 102 -4.37 -14.41 14.19
N LEU A 103 -3.30 -13.77 13.73
CA LEU A 103 -2.88 -13.76 12.33
C LEU A 103 -1.37 -14.03 12.26
N LEU A 104 -0.93 -14.74 11.23
CA LEU A 104 0.46 -14.96 10.87
C LEU A 104 0.67 -14.49 9.43
N LYS A 105 1.54 -13.51 9.24
CA LYS A 105 1.90 -12.97 7.93
C LYS A 105 3.31 -13.39 7.57
N ARG A 106 3.44 -14.01 6.40
CA ARG A 106 4.71 -14.35 5.76
C ARG A 106 5.04 -13.30 4.69
N THR A 107 6.21 -12.69 4.81
CA THR A 107 6.77 -11.80 3.78
C THR A 107 8.00 -12.47 3.18
N VAL A 108 7.97 -12.61 1.85
CA VAL A 108 9.05 -13.19 1.05
C VAL A 108 9.67 -12.07 0.21
N GLU A 109 10.99 -11.94 0.28
CA GLU A 109 11.74 -10.97 -0.51
C GLU A 109 12.89 -11.67 -1.24
N MET A 110 13.17 -11.22 -2.46
CA MET A 110 14.30 -11.68 -3.27
C MET A 110 15.30 -10.54 -3.47
N TYR A 111 16.57 -10.82 -3.26
CA TYR A 111 17.67 -9.89 -3.54
C TYR A 111 17.95 -9.88 -5.03
N GLN A 112 17.79 -8.73 -5.67
CA GLN A 112 17.81 -8.63 -7.12
C GLN A 112 18.18 -7.22 -7.56
N TRP A 113 18.55 -7.09 -8.83
CA TRP A 113 18.77 -5.79 -9.44
C TRP A 113 17.47 -5.01 -9.59
N THR A 114 17.57 -3.71 -9.40
CA THR A 114 16.52 -2.72 -9.60
C THR A 114 17.06 -1.57 -10.41
N GLU A 115 16.29 -1.12 -11.40
CA GLU A 115 16.60 0.06 -12.19
C GLU A 115 15.79 1.25 -11.66
N SER A 116 16.48 2.38 -11.52
CA SER A 116 15.88 3.69 -11.28
C SER A 116 16.34 4.63 -12.38
N SER A 117 15.48 5.56 -12.80
CA SER A 117 15.83 6.54 -13.83
C SER A 117 15.57 7.96 -13.36
N HIS A 118 16.46 8.85 -13.76
CA HIS A 118 16.34 10.29 -13.54
C HIS A 118 16.54 11.00 -14.89
N SER A 119 15.68 11.96 -15.21
CA SER A 119 15.72 12.65 -16.50
C SER A 119 15.85 14.16 -16.32
N GLU A 120 16.78 14.76 -17.05
CA GLU A 120 16.94 16.20 -17.15
C GLU A 120 16.75 16.64 -18.60
N THR A 121 15.94 17.67 -18.81
CA THR A 121 15.70 18.21 -20.15
C THR A 121 16.37 19.57 -20.29
N ARG A 122 17.20 19.72 -21.31
CA ARG A 122 17.88 20.97 -21.66
C ARG A 122 17.32 21.50 -22.98
N LYS A 123 17.03 22.81 -23.01
CA LYS A 123 16.59 23.50 -24.22
C LYS A 123 17.81 24.00 -24.99
N ASN A 124 17.80 23.78 -26.30
CA ASN A 124 18.84 24.20 -27.22
C ASN A 124 18.39 25.43 -28.03
N THR A 125 19.36 26.13 -28.61
CA THR A 125 19.11 27.23 -29.55
C THR A 125 18.26 26.73 -30.73
N GLY A 126 17.22 27.49 -31.10
CA GLY A 126 16.28 27.08 -32.15
C GLY A 126 15.15 26.16 -31.68
N GLY A 127 14.92 26.05 -30.37
CA GLY A 127 13.73 25.40 -29.80
C GLY A 127 13.74 23.88 -29.78
N SER A 128 14.87 23.22 -30.08
CA SER A 128 15.01 21.77 -29.84
C SER A 128 15.32 21.49 -28.36
N THR A 129 15.17 20.23 -27.92
CA THR A 129 15.54 19.82 -26.57
C THR A 129 16.32 18.51 -26.59
N ASP A 130 17.29 18.40 -25.69
CA ASP A 130 17.94 17.14 -25.34
C ASP A 130 17.46 16.69 -23.97
N THR A 131 16.90 15.50 -23.89
CA THR A 131 16.59 14.83 -22.63
C THR A 131 17.69 13.84 -22.31
N VAL A 132 18.39 14.09 -21.21
CA VAL A 132 19.42 13.21 -20.67
C VAL A 132 18.78 12.37 -19.59
N THR A 133 18.58 11.08 -19.86
CA THR A 133 18.08 10.11 -18.90
C THR A 133 19.24 9.29 -18.37
N THR A 134 19.44 9.35 -17.06
CA THR A 134 20.43 8.55 -16.33
C THR A 134 19.71 7.38 -15.66
N TYR A 135 20.05 6.17 -16.07
CA TYR A 135 19.60 4.93 -15.47
C TYR A 135 20.64 4.48 -14.45
N SER A 136 20.21 4.17 -13.24
CA SER A 136 21.06 3.74 -12.13
C SER A 136 20.58 2.39 -11.62
N TYR A 137 21.52 1.48 -11.42
CA TYR A 137 21.25 0.11 -11.00
C TYR A 137 21.71 -0.11 -9.56
N SER A 138 20.81 -0.65 -8.74
CA SER A 138 21.07 -1.03 -7.36
C SER A 138 20.62 -2.46 -7.12
N LYS A 139 21.20 -3.11 -6.11
CA LYS A 139 20.79 -4.45 -5.69
C LYS A 139 20.01 -4.33 -4.40
N GLU A 140 18.77 -4.77 -4.42
CA GLU A 140 17.81 -4.53 -3.34
C GLU A 140 16.99 -5.79 -3.06
N TRP A 141 16.53 -5.91 -1.81
CA TRP A 141 15.49 -6.86 -1.45
C TRP A 141 14.16 -6.31 -1.92
N ARG A 142 13.42 -7.08 -2.73
CA ARG A 142 12.08 -6.71 -3.18
C ARG A 142 11.10 -7.85 -2.91
N ASP A 143 9.89 -7.49 -2.54
CA ASP A 143 8.77 -8.40 -2.26
C ASP A 143 8.10 -8.99 -3.51
N ARG A 144 8.63 -8.67 -4.69
CA ARG A 144 8.18 -9.12 -6.00
C ARG A 144 9.35 -9.33 -6.95
N ALA A 145 9.19 -10.23 -7.90
CA ALA A 145 10.16 -10.41 -8.97
C ALA A 145 10.21 -9.16 -9.88
N VAL A 146 11.42 -8.71 -10.20
CA VAL A 146 11.70 -7.59 -11.09
C VAL A 146 12.19 -8.14 -12.42
N ASP A 147 11.46 -7.85 -13.49
CA ASP A 147 11.81 -8.24 -14.84
C ASP A 147 12.99 -7.40 -15.36
N SER A 148 14.20 -7.93 -15.21
CA SER A 148 15.43 -7.32 -15.73
C SER A 148 15.51 -7.30 -17.25
N GLY A 149 14.64 -8.03 -17.97
CA GLY A 149 14.57 -7.96 -19.43
C GLY A 149 14.05 -6.61 -19.93
N SER A 150 13.36 -5.87 -19.05
CA SER A 150 12.86 -4.52 -19.32
C SER A 150 13.85 -3.40 -18.97
N PHE A 151 15.03 -3.74 -18.43
CA PHE A 151 16.05 -2.75 -18.10
C PHE A 151 16.68 -2.16 -19.37
N GLU A 152 17.03 -0.88 -19.31
CA GLU A 152 17.73 -0.15 -20.37
C GLU A 152 19.09 -0.80 -20.68
N GLU A 153 19.77 -1.30 -19.65
CA GLU A 153 21.03 -2.05 -19.77
C GLU A 153 20.92 -3.36 -18.97
N SER A 154 20.24 -4.34 -19.54
CA SER A 154 20.07 -5.67 -18.92
C SER A 154 21.38 -6.47 -18.82
N SER A 155 22.36 -6.19 -19.68
CA SER A 155 23.66 -6.86 -19.68
C SER A 155 24.44 -6.52 -18.40
N GLY A 156 24.66 -7.52 -17.53
CA GLY A 156 25.31 -7.33 -16.23
C GLY A 156 24.33 -7.13 -15.06
N HIS A 157 23.03 -6.96 -15.38
CA HIS A 157 21.96 -6.69 -14.42
C HIS A 157 20.86 -7.75 -14.44
N GLN A 158 21.21 -9.00 -14.73
CA GLN A 158 20.23 -10.08 -14.86
C GLN A 158 19.67 -10.52 -13.51
N ASN A 159 18.35 -10.66 -13.45
CA ASN A 159 17.61 -11.27 -12.35
C ASN A 159 17.12 -12.67 -12.73
N PRO A 160 16.79 -13.52 -11.75
CA PRO A 160 16.17 -14.82 -12.02
C PRO A 160 14.81 -14.66 -12.71
N SER A 161 14.59 -15.42 -13.79
CA SER A 161 13.35 -15.40 -14.58
C SER A 161 12.23 -16.28 -14.00
N GLY A 162 12.50 -17.07 -12.96
CA GLY A 162 11.57 -18.04 -12.37
C GLY A 162 10.48 -17.46 -11.46
N GLY A 163 10.47 -16.13 -11.25
CA GLY A 163 9.58 -15.49 -10.28
C GLY A 163 10.06 -15.66 -8.83
N MET A 164 9.16 -15.40 -7.88
CA MET A 164 9.44 -15.58 -6.45
C MET A 164 9.41 -17.07 -6.09
N LEU A 165 10.41 -17.55 -5.33
CA LEU A 165 10.49 -18.96 -4.91
C LEU A 165 9.29 -19.39 -4.04
N PHE A 166 8.79 -18.46 -3.21
CA PHE A 166 7.61 -18.66 -2.38
C PHE A 166 6.71 -17.42 -2.46
N PRO A 167 5.38 -17.59 -2.34
CA PRO A 167 4.48 -16.45 -2.22
C PRO A 167 4.49 -15.87 -0.79
N SER A 168 4.40 -14.55 -0.67
CA SER A 168 3.96 -13.92 0.58
C SER A 168 2.50 -14.29 0.85
N ASP A 169 2.12 -14.45 2.11
CA ASP A 169 0.77 -14.89 2.47
C ASP A 169 0.40 -14.44 3.89
N THR A 170 -0.89 -14.49 4.22
CA THR A 170 -1.39 -14.24 5.59
C THR A 170 -2.42 -15.29 5.95
N VAL A 171 -2.15 -16.03 7.02
CA VAL A 171 -3.06 -17.03 7.57
C VAL A 171 -3.67 -16.48 8.85
N ALA A 172 -4.98 -16.58 8.97
CA ALA A 172 -5.71 -16.23 10.19
C ALA A 172 -6.08 -17.50 10.97
N ALA A 173 -6.11 -17.39 12.30
CA ALA A 173 -6.78 -18.39 13.13
C ALA A 173 -8.26 -18.41 12.77
N ASN A 174 -8.85 -19.60 12.86
CA ASN A 174 -10.26 -19.76 12.62
C ASN A 174 -10.80 -20.90 13.50
N PRO A 175 -11.76 -20.65 14.40
CA PRO A 175 -12.33 -19.33 14.73
C PRO A 175 -11.42 -18.47 15.62
N ILE A 176 -11.73 -17.17 15.71
CA ILE A 176 -11.18 -16.23 16.68
C ILE A 176 -12.35 -15.68 17.51
N HIS A 177 -12.23 -15.68 18.84
CA HIS A 177 -13.28 -15.24 19.75
C HIS A 177 -12.87 -14.04 20.61
N VAL A 178 -13.86 -13.24 20.98
CA VAL A 178 -13.82 -12.35 22.15
C VAL A 178 -14.99 -12.72 23.05
N GLY A 179 -14.71 -13.45 24.13
CA GLY A 179 -15.77 -14.05 24.95
C GLY A 179 -16.66 -14.96 24.12
N ALA A 180 -17.97 -14.73 24.14
CA ALA A 180 -18.98 -15.45 23.38
C ALA A 180 -19.13 -14.97 21.92
N PHE A 181 -18.40 -13.95 21.48
CA PHE A 181 -18.49 -13.45 20.11
C PHE A 181 -17.42 -14.06 19.21
N GLU A 182 -17.82 -14.68 18.11
CA GLU A 182 -16.94 -15.11 17.02
C GLU A 182 -16.66 -13.94 16.07
N LEU A 183 -15.38 -13.63 15.83
CA LEU A 183 -14.98 -12.56 14.95
C LEU A 183 -15.15 -12.97 13.49
N SER A 184 -16.06 -12.29 12.79
CA SER A 184 -16.25 -12.51 11.35
C SER A 184 -15.00 -12.15 10.53
N SER A 185 -14.92 -12.66 9.31
CA SER A 185 -13.84 -12.32 8.37
C SER A 185 -13.68 -10.81 8.16
N ALA A 186 -14.78 -10.05 8.19
CA ALA A 186 -14.76 -8.59 8.08
C ALA A 186 -14.08 -7.90 9.28
N VAL A 187 -14.21 -8.47 10.48
CA VAL A 187 -13.51 -7.99 11.69
C VAL A 187 -12.03 -8.37 11.62
N VAL A 188 -11.74 -9.63 11.30
CA VAL A 188 -10.36 -10.15 11.20
C VAL A 188 -9.54 -9.37 10.15
N GLN A 189 -10.15 -9.02 9.02
CA GLN A 189 -9.50 -8.22 7.97
C GLN A 189 -9.08 -6.82 8.41
N LYS A 190 -9.62 -6.27 9.51
CA LYS A 190 -9.21 -4.97 10.05
C LYS A 190 -8.01 -5.05 11.00
N MET A 191 -7.53 -6.26 11.32
CA MET A 191 -6.41 -6.47 12.23
C MET A 191 -5.07 -6.30 11.49
N HIS A 192 -4.56 -5.06 11.47
CA HIS A 192 -3.32 -4.70 10.76
C HIS A 192 -2.13 -4.38 11.67
N TRP A 193 -2.27 -4.51 12.99
CA TRP A 193 -1.23 -4.22 13.98
C TRP A 193 -0.21 -5.36 14.11
N TYR A 194 0.42 -5.72 12.98
CA TYR A 194 1.45 -6.74 12.94
C TYR A 194 2.68 -6.35 13.76
N GLN A 195 3.23 -7.33 14.48
CA GLN A 195 4.54 -7.22 15.13
C GLN A 195 5.49 -8.31 14.62
N PRO A 196 6.80 -8.03 14.46
CA PRO A 196 7.74 -9.02 13.97
C PRO A 196 7.85 -10.23 14.90
N LEU A 197 7.87 -11.43 14.33
CA LEU A 197 8.07 -12.65 15.09
C LEU A 197 9.55 -12.80 15.46
N GLN A 198 9.86 -12.77 16.76
CA GLN A 198 11.25 -12.74 17.26
C GLN A 198 11.87 -14.14 17.46
N SER A 199 11.05 -15.18 17.57
CA SER A 199 11.48 -16.56 17.88
C SER A 199 10.58 -17.60 17.21
N GLY A 200 10.98 -18.87 17.25
CA GLY A 200 10.21 -19.96 16.62
C GLY A 200 10.53 -20.19 15.14
N ILE A 201 11.57 -19.53 14.62
CA ILE A 201 12.10 -19.78 13.28
C ILE A 201 13.21 -20.83 13.39
N SER A 202 12.94 -22.04 12.89
CA SER A 202 13.91 -23.14 12.82
C SER A 202 13.66 -23.94 11.54
N VAL A 203 14.72 -24.46 10.91
CA VAL A 203 14.56 -25.35 9.74
C VAL A 203 13.76 -26.61 10.09
N ASP A 204 13.78 -27.03 11.35
CA ASP A 204 13.06 -28.23 11.82
C ASP A 204 11.53 -28.09 11.72
N THR A 205 11.00 -26.86 11.64
CA THR A 205 9.55 -26.63 11.49
C THR A 205 9.07 -26.94 10.07
N ILE A 206 9.96 -26.81 9.07
CA ILE A 206 9.65 -27.04 7.66
C ILE A 206 9.41 -28.54 7.45
N GLN A 207 8.21 -28.94 7.01
CA GLN A 207 7.87 -30.36 6.83
C GLN A 207 8.45 -30.96 5.54
N ASP A 208 8.47 -30.19 4.46
CA ASP A 208 9.00 -30.64 3.18
C ASP A 208 10.54 -30.74 3.22
N ASN A 209 11.08 -31.94 2.99
CA ASN A 209 12.51 -32.20 3.08
C ASN A 209 13.32 -31.42 2.02
N SER A 210 12.77 -31.20 0.82
CA SER A 210 13.46 -30.46 -0.24
C SER A 210 13.67 -29.00 0.16
N THR A 211 12.62 -28.37 0.69
CA THR A 211 12.64 -27.01 1.21
C THR A 211 13.53 -26.92 2.45
N ARG A 212 13.40 -27.86 3.39
CA ARG A 212 14.21 -27.90 4.62
C ARG A 212 15.71 -27.95 4.31
N ASN A 213 16.13 -28.81 3.38
CA ASN A 213 17.54 -29.01 3.06
C ASN A 213 18.19 -27.80 2.37
N GLN A 214 17.38 -26.90 1.79
CA GLN A 214 17.85 -25.67 1.16
C GLN A 214 17.76 -24.45 2.10
N ALA A 215 17.03 -24.58 3.20
CA ALA A 215 16.81 -23.49 4.13
C ALA A 215 17.99 -23.33 5.09
N THR A 216 18.40 -22.09 5.31
CA THR A 216 19.24 -21.69 6.44
C THR A 216 18.50 -20.66 7.28
N VAL A 217 18.93 -20.44 8.52
CA VAL A 217 18.31 -19.47 9.43
C VAL A 217 19.33 -18.39 9.78
N PHE A 218 18.96 -17.12 9.56
CA PHE A 218 19.74 -15.96 9.98
C PHE A 218 18.85 -15.04 10.82
N GLY A 219 19.13 -14.95 12.12
CA GLY A 219 18.27 -14.23 13.07
C GLY A 219 16.88 -14.87 13.12
N SER A 220 15.84 -14.08 12.87
CA SER A 220 14.43 -14.52 12.83
C SER A 220 13.89 -14.66 11.40
N ARG A 221 14.72 -15.12 10.46
CA ARG A 221 14.35 -15.29 9.05
C ARG A 221 14.89 -16.61 8.49
N PHE A 222 14.11 -17.23 7.59
CA PHE A 222 14.67 -18.23 6.69
C PHE A 222 15.38 -17.57 5.53
N TYR A 223 16.38 -18.26 5.00
CA TYR A 223 17.19 -17.82 3.89
C TYR A 223 17.44 -18.98 2.91
N PHE A 224 17.34 -18.67 1.63
CA PHE A 224 17.50 -19.59 0.51
C PHE A 224 18.42 -18.96 -0.52
N GLY A 225 19.39 -19.72 -1.03
CA GLY A 225 20.37 -19.25 -1.99
C GLY A 225 21.81 -19.42 -1.49
N ASP A 226 22.77 -19.03 -2.32
CA ASP A 226 24.20 -19.31 -2.13
C ASP A 226 24.91 -18.20 -1.33
N GLY A 227 24.29 -17.03 -1.17
CA GLY A 227 24.83 -15.94 -0.37
C GLY A 227 24.54 -16.06 1.13
N SER A 228 24.68 -14.94 1.83
CA SER A 228 24.40 -14.84 3.27
C SER A 228 23.72 -13.51 3.59
N SER A 229 23.12 -13.39 4.78
CA SER A 229 22.46 -12.13 5.18
C SER A 229 23.39 -10.90 5.20
N GLY A 230 24.71 -11.08 5.34
CA GLY A 230 25.69 -9.99 5.30
C GLY A 230 26.33 -9.75 3.92
N SER A 231 26.19 -10.72 3.01
CA SER A 231 26.70 -10.65 1.64
C SER A 231 25.73 -11.43 0.73
N PRO A 232 24.56 -10.85 0.41
CA PRO A 232 23.55 -11.51 -0.39
C PRO A 232 23.93 -11.55 -1.86
N GLN A 233 23.49 -12.60 -2.57
CA GLN A 233 23.68 -12.79 -4.00
C GLN A 233 22.36 -12.64 -4.75
N ILE A 234 22.45 -12.31 -6.04
CA ILE A 234 21.25 -12.14 -6.88
C ILE A 234 20.47 -13.44 -6.93
N GLY A 235 19.18 -13.38 -6.62
CA GLY A 235 18.28 -14.51 -6.53
C GLY A 235 18.14 -15.12 -5.14
N ASP A 236 18.96 -14.70 -4.18
CA ASP A 236 18.78 -15.11 -2.79
C ASP A 236 17.41 -14.64 -2.29
N THR A 237 16.74 -15.50 -1.54
CA THR A 237 15.40 -15.27 -0.99
C THR A 237 15.46 -15.30 0.53
N ARG A 238 14.82 -14.32 1.17
CA ARG A 238 14.61 -14.31 2.61
C ARG A 238 13.13 -14.32 2.93
N VAL A 239 12.77 -15.00 4.01
CA VAL A 239 11.40 -15.14 4.49
C VAL A 239 11.34 -14.70 5.94
N SER A 240 10.50 -13.70 6.21
CA SER A 240 10.24 -13.19 7.56
C SER A 240 8.78 -13.34 7.93
N PHE A 241 8.53 -13.44 9.23
CA PHE A 241 7.19 -13.58 9.78
C PHE A 241 6.84 -12.41 10.68
N GLU A 242 5.59 -11.97 10.59
CA GLU A 242 4.95 -11.06 11.52
C GLU A 242 3.68 -11.71 12.05
N GLN A 243 3.25 -11.33 13.24
CA GLN A 243 2.03 -11.86 13.84
C GLN A 243 1.16 -10.75 14.40
N VAL A 244 -0.13 -11.01 14.46
CA VAL A 244 -1.03 -10.33 15.39
C VAL A 244 -1.20 -11.25 16.60
N PRO A 245 -0.70 -10.90 17.79
CA PRO A 245 -0.86 -11.73 18.97
C PRO A 245 -2.30 -11.66 19.50
N SER A 246 -2.69 -12.66 20.30
CA SER A 246 -3.83 -12.53 21.21
C SER A 246 -3.61 -11.33 22.13
N GLN A 247 -4.58 -10.42 22.14
CA GLN A 247 -4.53 -9.20 22.94
C GLN A 247 -5.93 -8.61 23.13
N THR A 248 -6.02 -7.63 24.03
CA THR A 248 -7.23 -6.82 24.18
C THR A 248 -7.46 -5.98 22.92
N ILE A 249 -8.68 -6.03 22.40
CA ILE A 249 -9.16 -5.22 21.29
C ILE A 249 -10.45 -4.52 21.69
N SER A 250 -10.75 -3.45 20.98
CA SER A 250 -12.03 -2.74 21.06
C SER A 250 -12.74 -2.86 19.72
N VAL A 251 -14.04 -3.14 19.75
CA VAL A 251 -14.85 -3.41 18.56
C VAL A 251 -16.14 -2.59 18.61
N VAL A 252 -16.48 -1.94 17.51
CA VAL A 252 -17.80 -1.36 17.24
C VAL A 252 -18.39 -2.04 16.01
N ALA A 253 -19.42 -2.87 16.22
CA ALA A 253 -20.00 -3.71 15.17
C ALA A 253 -21.49 -3.97 15.43
N LYS A 254 -22.21 -4.39 14.40
CA LYS A 254 -23.59 -4.87 14.54
C LYS A 254 -23.57 -6.30 15.06
N GLN A 255 -24.34 -6.58 16.11
CA GLN A 255 -24.53 -7.95 16.59
C GLN A 255 -25.45 -8.74 15.65
N ILE A 256 -25.06 -9.96 15.30
CA ILE A 256 -25.89 -10.97 14.62
C ILE A 256 -25.66 -12.32 15.31
N GLY A 257 -26.51 -12.65 16.27
CA GLY A 257 -26.31 -13.77 17.18
C GLY A 257 -24.96 -13.66 17.88
N GLU A 258 -24.14 -14.70 17.76
CA GLU A 258 -22.75 -14.76 18.27
C GLU A 258 -21.73 -14.13 17.31
N SER A 259 -22.16 -13.66 16.13
CA SER A 259 -21.28 -13.05 15.14
C SER A 259 -21.38 -11.53 15.11
N LEU A 260 -20.43 -10.90 14.42
CA LEU A 260 -20.29 -9.45 14.31
C LEU A 260 -20.23 -9.06 12.83
N SER A 261 -21.04 -8.09 12.43
CA SER A 261 -21.08 -7.59 11.06
C SER A 261 -20.93 -6.07 10.99
N SER A 262 -20.76 -5.55 9.78
CA SER A 262 -20.88 -4.12 9.56
C SER A 262 -22.32 -3.65 9.83
N TYR A 263 -22.46 -2.52 10.51
CA TYR A 263 -23.70 -1.77 10.58
C TYR A 263 -23.87 -0.91 9.33
N THR A 264 -25.08 -0.78 8.80
CA THR A 264 -25.38 0.10 7.65
C THR A 264 -26.29 1.21 8.13
N ALA A 265 -25.81 2.45 8.03
CA ALA A 265 -26.55 3.64 8.45
C ALA A 265 -27.57 4.08 7.39
N LYS A 266 -28.46 5.00 7.75
CA LYS A 266 -29.46 5.54 6.81
C LYS A 266 -28.85 6.30 5.62
N SER A 267 -27.64 6.82 5.78
CA SER A 267 -26.90 7.46 4.70
C SER A 267 -26.44 6.48 3.61
N GLY A 268 -26.46 5.16 3.89
CA GLY A 268 -25.83 4.12 3.06
C GLY A 268 -24.36 3.86 3.40
N GLY A 269 -23.77 4.67 4.30
CA GLY A 269 -22.43 4.42 4.84
C GLY A 269 -22.44 3.29 5.86
N SER A 270 -21.27 2.72 6.14
CA SER A 270 -21.15 1.52 6.96
C SER A 270 -20.21 1.73 8.14
N VAL A 271 -20.55 1.14 9.30
CA VAL A 271 -19.74 1.24 10.53
C VAL A 271 -19.29 -0.15 10.94
N LEU A 272 -17.96 -0.32 10.97
CA LEU A 272 -17.27 -1.47 11.54
C LEU A 272 -15.88 -1.00 11.97
N LEU A 273 -15.69 -0.82 13.28
CA LEU A 273 -14.45 -0.31 13.85
C LEU A 273 -13.80 -1.40 14.69
N VAL A 274 -12.49 -1.59 14.54
CA VAL A 274 -11.73 -2.61 15.26
C VAL A 274 -10.35 -2.01 15.53
N GLU A 275 -9.98 -1.89 16.79
CA GLU A 275 -8.72 -1.26 17.22
C GLU A 275 -8.03 -2.13 18.27
N ALA A 276 -6.70 -2.12 18.26
CA ALA A 276 -5.91 -2.78 19.30
C ALA A 276 -5.90 -1.94 20.57
N GLY A 277 -6.03 -2.59 21.73
CA GLY A 277 -6.07 -1.92 23.03
C GLY A 277 -7.49 -1.55 23.48
N PRO A 278 -7.61 -1.07 24.74
CA PRO A 278 -8.88 -0.65 25.32
C PRO A 278 -9.20 0.81 24.92
N HIS A 279 -10.19 0.97 24.06
CA HIS A 279 -10.72 2.25 23.58
C HIS A 279 -12.22 2.28 23.83
N ASP A 280 -12.73 3.41 24.31
CA ASP A 280 -14.18 3.60 24.39
C ASP A 280 -14.79 3.86 23.00
N ALA A 281 -16.11 3.76 22.88
CA ALA A 281 -16.78 3.98 21.60
C ALA A 281 -16.49 5.38 21.03
N ALA A 282 -16.52 6.42 21.86
CA ALA A 282 -16.34 7.80 21.42
C ALA A 282 -14.95 8.04 20.83
N GLU A 283 -13.91 7.46 21.44
CA GLU A 283 -12.54 7.46 20.92
C GLU A 283 -12.46 6.77 19.56
N MET A 284 -13.03 5.57 19.41
CA MET A 284 -13.01 4.84 18.14
C MET A 284 -13.73 5.61 17.01
N PHE A 285 -14.88 6.23 17.30
CA PHE A 285 -15.60 7.07 16.33
C PHE A 285 -14.82 8.35 15.98
N LYS A 286 -14.07 8.91 16.93
CA LYS A 286 -13.17 10.05 16.69
C LYS A 286 -12.02 9.64 15.77
N HIS A 287 -11.32 8.55 16.07
CA HIS A 287 -10.25 8.02 15.22
C HIS A 287 -10.75 7.72 13.80
N ALA A 288 -11.94 7.13 13.67
CA ALA A 288 -12.57 6.87 12.37
C ALA A 288 -12.84 8.16 11.58
N ASN A 289 -13.31 9.22 12.24
CA ASN A 289 -13.53 10.53 11.61
C ASN A 289 -12.22 11.23 11.19
N GLU A 290 -11.17 11.10 11.99
CA GLU A 290 -9.84 11.63 11.67
C GLU A 290 -9.23 10.90 10.47
N ALA A 291 -9.27 9.57 10.46
CA ALA A 291 -8.81 8.75 9.34
C ALA A 291 -9.56 9.08 8.04
N LEU A 292 -10.88 9.20 8.09
CA LEU A 292 -11.72 9.61 6.96
C LEU A 292 -11.33 11.01 6.46
N THR A 293 -11.01 11.93 7.37
CA THR A 293 -10.57 13.28 7.01
C THR A 293 -9.23 13.26 6.30
N ILE A 294 -8.24 12.52 6.82
CA ILE A 294 -6.92 12.37 6.21
C ILE A 294 -7.03 11.72 4.82
N GLN A 295 -7.76 10.62 4.70
CA GLN A 295 -8.00 9.95 3.42
C GLN A 295 -8.63 10.89 2.39
N THR A 296 -9.64 11.66 2.82
CA THR A 296 -10.29 12.67 1.98
C THR A 296 -9.28 13.69 1.46
N TRP A 297 -8.42 14.22 2.33
CA TRP A 297 -7.42 15.22 1.95
C TRP A 297 -6.38 14.65 0.98
N LEU A 298 -5.94 13.41 1.17
CA LEU A 298 -5.03 12.73 0.24
C LEU A 298 -5.66 12.54 -1.14
N ILE A 299 -6.92 12.10 -1.20
CA ILE A 299 -7.64 11.96 -2.47
C ILE A 299 -7.90 13.32 -3.11
N ARG A 300 -8.22 14.36 -2.33
CA ARG A 300 -8.35 15.73 -2.82
C ARG A 300 -7.05 16.22 -3.45
N LEU A 301 -5.92 16.03 -2.78
CA LEU A 301 -4.61 16.37 -3.32
C LEU A 301 -4.36 15.65 -4.65
N GLY A 302 -4.61 14.34 -4.72
CA GLY A 302 -4.49 13.57 -5.96
C GLY A 302 -5.41 14.10 -7.09
N GLY A 303 -6.68 14.40 -6.77
CA GLY A 303 -7.62 14.98 -7.72
C GLY A 303 -7.20 16.37 -8.22
N PHE A 304 -6.69 17.23 -7.33
CA PHE A 304 -6.14 18.53 -7.72
C PHE A 304 -4.90 18.38 -8.59
N LEU A 305 -4.03 17.40 -8.33
CA LEU A 305 -2.87 17.11 -9.18
C LEU A 305 -3.30 16.67 -10.59
N LEU A 306 -4.34 15.84 -10.71
CA LEU A 306 -4.89 15.47 -12.04
C LEU A 306 -5.35 16.71 -12.82
N ILE A 307 -6.08 17.61 -12.18
CA ILE A 307 -6.56 18.86 -12.80
C ILE A 307 -5.38 19.78 -13.13
N TYR A 308 -4.42 19.92 -12.22
CA TYR A 308 -3.20 20.71 -12.42
C TYR A 308 -2.43 20.23 -13.66
N PHE A 309 -2.20 18.92 -13.80
CA PHE A 309 -1.53 18.36 -14.97
C PHE A 309 -2.34 18.56 -16.26
N ALA A 310 -3.67 18.56 -16.20
CA ALA A 310 -4.49 18.88 -17.36
C ALA A 310 -4.25 20.32 -17.84
N PHE A 311 -4.21 21.29 -16.91
CA PHE A 311 -3.87 22.67 -17.24
C PHE A 311 -2.43 22.84 -17.72
N GLU A 312 -1.48 22.13 -17.10
CA GLU A 312 -0.09 22.12 -17.56
C GLU A 312 0.00 21.62 -19.01
N ILE A 313 -0.66 20.51 -19.34
CA ILE A 313 -0.72 19.98 -20.72
C ILE A 313 -1.38 21.00 -21.66
N ALA A 314 -2.46 21.66 -21.24
CA ALA A 314 -3.13 22.67 -22.06
C ALA A 314 -2.22 23.86 -22.40
N MET A 315 -1.31 24.25 -21.50
CA MET A 315 -0.36 25.35 -21.69
C MET A 315 0.93 24.94 -22.44
N LYS A 316 1.23 23.64 -22.58
CA LYS A 316 2.46 23.16 -23.24
C LYS A 316 2.64 23.67 -24.66
N PRO A 317 1.64 23.65 -25.57
CA PRO A 317 1.81 24.18 -26.92
C PRO A 317 2.27 25.64 -26.93
N LEU A 318 1.67 26.50 -26.12
CA LEU A 318 2.03 27.92 -26.01
C LEU A 318 3.48 28.09 -25.55
N SER A 319 3.90 27.33 -24.53
CA SER A 319 5.29 27.36 -24.05
C SER A 319 6.27 26.87 -25.11
N VAL A 320 5.94 25.81 -25.86
CA VAL A 320 6.81 25.31 -26.93
C VAL A 320 6.92 26.36 -28.04
N PHE A 321 5.82 26.97 -28.48
CA PHE A 321 5.86 28.03 -29.51
C PHE A 321 6.74 29.23 -29.11
N ALA A 322 6.75 29.58 -27.83
CA ALA A 322 7.59 30.67 -27.31
C ALA A 322 9.10 30.36 -27.31
N ASP A 323 9.50 29.08 -27.30
CA ASP A 323 10.92 28.66 -27.25
C ASP A 323 11.73 29.02 -28.52
N VAL A 324 11.08 29.46 -29.61
CA VAL A 324 11.72 29.83 -30.89
C VAL A 324 11.82 31.34 -31.11
N LEU A 325 11.29 32.14 -30.19
CA LEU A 325 11.30 33.60 -30.28
C LEU A 325 12.57 34.15 -29.61
N PRO A 326 13.62 34.58 -30.35
CA PRO A 326 14.83 35.15 -29.74
C PRO A 326 14.60 36.47 -28.98
N PHE A 327 13.51 37.18 -29.27
CA PHE A 327 13.25 38.57 -28.87
C PHE A 327 12.81 38.78 -27.41
N LEU A 328 12.59 37.72 -26.62
CA LEU A 328 12.35 37.88 -25.18
C LEU A 328 13.65 37.94 -24.36
N GLY A 329 14.80 37.55 -24.94
CA GLY A 329 16.12 37.82 -24.37
C GLY A 329 16.50 39.30 -24.47
N ASP A 330 16.27 39.89 -25.65
CA ASP A 330 16.61 41.29 -25.93
C ASP A 330 15.70 42.30 -25.18
N LEU A 331 14.46 41.92 -24.83
CA LEU A 331 13.53 42.79 -24.10
C LEU A 331 13.89 42.95 -22.61
N VAL A 332 14.63 41.99 -22.04
CA VAL A 332 15.14 42.06 -20.65
C VAL A 332 16.45 42.85 -20.60
N GLU A 333 17.27 42.81 -21.65
CA GLU A 333 18.49 43.62 -21.79
C GLU A 333 18.15 45.09 -22.12
N ALA A 334 17.09 45.34 -22.90
CA ALA A 334 16.58 46.70 -23.17
C ALA A 334 15.81 47.33 -21.99
N GLY A 335 15.41 46.54 -20.98
CA GLY A 335 14.72 47.01 -19.77
C GLY A 335 15.63 47.22 -18.55
N THR A 336 16.93 46.92 -18.69
CA THR A 336 17.97 47.13 -17.65
C THR A 336 19.04 48.14 -18.08
N SER A 337 18.79 48.86 -19.18
CA SER A 337 19.55 50.03 -19.62
C SER A 337 18.85 51.33 -19.26
#